data_AF-Q05FH5-F1
#
_entry.id   AF-Q05FH5-F1
#
_cell.length_a   1.000
_cell.length_b   1.000
_cell.length_c   1.000
_cell.angle_alpha   90.00
_cell.angle_beta   90.00
_cell.angle_gamma   90.00
#
_symmetry.space_group_name_H-M   'P 1'
#
loop_
_entity.id
_entity.type
_entity.pdbx_description
1 polymer ?
#
loop_
_entity_poly.entity_id
_entity_poly.type
_entity_poly.pdbx_seq_one_letter_code
_entity_poly.pdbx_strand_id
1 'polypeptide(L)'
;MKKSINDFLNYLNKKKKNFIESIDLNLILLNKKKKYFNLSTNLFYSYNEMKKILFLSNIQKIENNVYYGNNFIDDFLLKKVNFSKVYTDSENLLLVKEKIGKINKSIIVNCLYKNYEIEKNKFYNKTINLVLNKNNILNIKIASTVFYNSMIIKNYEFLIFNLKKNFFFPNNIFIEKIYISSTMSKSFLLK
;
A
#
# COMPACT_ATOMS: atom_id res chain seq x y z
N MET A 1 -14.73 22.88 -11.46
CA MET A 1 -13.60 23.49 -10.71
C MET A 1 -12.53 22.45 -10.49
N LYS A 2 -11.27 22.76 -10.83
CA LYS A 2 -10.12 21.91 -10.46
C LYS A 2 -9.95 21.96 -8.94
N LYS A 3 -9.75 20.80 -8.31
CA LYS A 3 -9.51 20.70 -6.87
C LYS A 3 -8.04 20.38 -6.62
N SER A 4 -7.51 20.81 -5.48
CA SER A 4 -6.18 20.41 -5.03
C SER A 4 -6.22 19.05 -4.34
N ILE A 5 -5.06 18.41 -4.19
CA ILE A 5 -4.94 17.21 -3.34
C ILE A 5 -5.33 17.51 -1.89
N ASN A 6 -5.06 18.73 -1.41
CA ASN A 6 -5.45 19.17 -0.07
C ASN A 6 -6.98 19.21 0.10
N ASP A 7 -7.72 19.62 -0.93
CA ASP A 7 -9.19 19.60 -0.90
C ASP A 7 -9.74 18.17 -0.75
N PHE A 8 -9.11 17.20 -1.45
CA PHE A 8 -9.45 15.79 -1.30
C PHE A 8 -9.15 15.29 0.11
N LEU A 9 -7.98 15.61 0.67
CA LEU A 9 -7.60 15.19 2.02
C LEU A 9 -8.50 15.81 3.10
N ASN A 10 -8.86 17.08 2.95
CA ASN A 10 -9.81 17.74 3.85
C ASN A 10 -11.18 17.06 3.81
N TYR A 11 -11.67 16.70 2.61
CA TYR A 11 -12.89 15.92 2.46
C TYR A 11 -12.77 14.53 3.11
N LEU A 12 -11.66 13.84 2.83
CA LEU A 12 -11.41 12.49 3.31
C LEU A 12 -11.33 12.44 4.85
N ASN A 13 -10.79 13.47 5.49
CA ASN A 13 -10.67 13.55 6.94
C ASN A 13 -12.01 13.83 7.64
N LYS A 14 -12.95 14.50 6.97
CA LYS A 14 -14.30 14.75 7.49
C LYS A 14 -15.24 13.56 7.29
N LYS A 15 -14.92 12.65 6.38
CA LYS A 15 -15.73 11.47 6.07
C LYS A 15 -15.60 10.41 7.18
N LYS A 16 -16.73 9.91 7.68
CA LYS A 16 -16.77 8.72 8.54
C LYS A 16 -16.24 7.51 7.77
N LYS A 17 -15.30 6.77 8.36
CA LYS A 17 -14.68 5.57 7.78
C LYS A 17 -14.97 4.39 8.70
N ASN A 18 -15.58 3.34 8.16
CA ASN A 18 -15.84 2.10 8.92
C ASN A 18 -14.67 1.12 8.85
N PHE A 19 -13.73 1.33 7.92
CA PHE A 19 -12.56 0.49 7.70
C PHE A 19 -11.45 1.31 7.00
N ILE A 20 -10.26 0.71 6.88
CA ILE A 20 -9.12 1.31 6.16
C ILE A 20 -9.38 1.22 4.65
N GLU A 21 -9.58 2.36 3.99
CA GLU A 21 -9.80 2.43 2.54
C GLU A 21 -8.47 2.62 1.79
N SER A 22 -8.40 2.14 0.54
CA SER A 22 -7.34 2.54 -0.39
C SER A 22 -7.57 3.97 -0.85
N ILE A 23 -6.48 4.66 -1.21
CA ILE A 23 -6.47 5.94 -1.92
C ILE A 23 -5.81 5.68 -3.26
N ASP A 24 -6.58 5.92 -4.31
CA ASP A 24 -6.28 5.53 -5.68
C ASP A 24 -6.22 6.78 -6.57
N LEU A 25 -5.25 6.81 -7.48
CA LEU A 25 -5.16 7.75 -8.58
C LEU A 25 -5.62 7.08 -9.87
N ASN A 26 -6.47 7.76 -10.61
CA ASN A 26 -6.87 7.35 -11.96
C ASN A 26 -6.35 8.40 -12.95
N LEU A 27 -5.43 8.02 -13.82
CA LEU A 27 -4.86 8.87 -14.84
C LEU A 27 -5.46 8.52 -16.20
N ILE A 28 -6.13 9.48 -16.83
CA ILE A 28 -6.56 9.36 -18.22
C ILE A 28 -5.45 9.90 -19.10
N LEU A 29 -4.98 9.10 -20.05
CA LEU A 29 -3.83 9.43 -20.88
C LEU A 29 -4.23 9.60 -22.36
N LEU A 30 -3.62 10.59 -23.00
CA LEU A 30 -3.59 10.70 -24.46
C LEU A 30 -2.39 9.92 -24.99
N ASN A 31 -2.65 8.69 -25.43
CA ASN A 31 -1.65 7.80 -26.02
C ASN A 31 -1.85 7.73 -27.53
N LYS A 32 -1.25 8.67 -28.27
CA LYS A 32 -1.40 8.77 -29.74
C LYS A 32 -0.90 7.52 -30.47
N LYS A 33 0.09 6.83 -29.92
CA LYS A 33 0.68 5.62 -30.53
C LYS A 33 -0.10 4.33 -30.18
N LYS A 34 -1.14 4.40 -29.33
CA LYS A 34 -1.93 3.25 -28.84
C LYS A 34 -1.07 2.08 -28.33
N LYS A 35 0.10 2.36 -27.77
CA LYS A 35 0.99 1.32 -27.24
C LYS A 35 0.47 0.84 -25.88
N TYR A 36 0.22 -0.46 -25.76
CA TYR A 36 0.03 -1.11 -24.47
C TYR A 36 1.40 -1.38 -23.86
N PHE A 37 1.55 -1.10 -22.57
CA PHE A 37 2.79 -1.37 -21.86
C PHE A 37 2.53 -1.70 -20.41
N ASN A 38 3.44 -2.52 -19.89
CA ASN A 38 3.61 -2.75 -18.47
C ASN A 38 4.90 -2.05 -18.06
N LEU A 39 4.84 -1.27 -16.99
CA LEU A 39 6.02 -0.62 -16.44
C LEU A 39 6.04 -0.79 -14.93
N SER A 40 7.24 -0.79 -14.35
CA SER A 40 7.43 -0.66 -12.91
C SER A 40 7.85 0.76 -12.57
N THR A 41 7.27 1.33 -11.52
CA THR A 41 7.72 2.60 -10.94
C THR A 41 7.71 2.52 -9.42
N ASN A 42 8.24 3.52 -8.73
CA ASN A 42 8.32 3.53 -7.27
C ASN A 42 7.38 4.59 -6.69
N LEU A 43 6.78 4.27 -5.54
CA LEU A 43 6.22 5.23 -4.61
C LEU A 43 7.32 5.78 -3.69
N PHE A 44 7.08 6.93 -3.04
CA PHE A 44 8.01 7.49 -2.06
C PHE A 44 7.97 6.68 -0.75
N TYR A 45 6.77 6.33 -0.28
CA TYR A 45 6.45 5.41 0.80
C TYR A 45 5.74 4.18 0.24
N SER A 46 6.02 3.01 0.80
CA SER A 46 5.31 1.79 0.42
C SER A 46 3.82 1.93 0.73
N TYR A 47 2.93 1.29 -0.02
CA TYR A 47 1.51 1.21 0.35
C TYR A 47 1.30 0.59 1.75
N ASN A 48 2.25 -0.24 2.17
CA ASN A 48 2.20 -0.94 3.45
C ASN A 48 2.93 -0.22 4.58
N GLU A 49 3.49 0.98 4.39
CA GLU A 49 4.33 1.69 5.39
C GLU A 49 3.72 1.75 6.80
N MET A 50 2.42 2.03 6.88
CA MET A 50 1.68 2.17 8.15
C MET A 50 1.13 0.85 8.69
N LYS A 51 1.32 -0.27 7.97
CA LYS A 51 0.83 -1.58 8.39
C LYS A 51 1.83 -2.24 9.32
N LYS A 52 1.28 -2.92 10.33
CA LYS A 52 2.06 -3.71 11.28
C LYS A 52 2.22 -5.14 10.79
N ILE A 53 3.40 -5.71 10.97
CA ILE A 53 3.66 -7.14 10.77
C ILE A 53 4.27 -7.73 12.03
N LEU A 54 4.05 -9.02 12.24
CA LEU A 54 4.61 -9.79 13.34
C LEU A 54 5.51 -10.88 12.80
N PHE A 55 6.73 -10.98 13.33
CA PHE A 55 7.66 -12.08 13.18
C PHE A 55 7.67 -12.87 14.49
N LEU A 56 7.26 -14.13 14.43
CA LEU A 56 7.29 -15.00 15.60
C LEU A 56 8.72 -15.50 15.81
N SER A 57 9.24 -15.23 17.00
CA SER A 57 10.60 -15.57 17.37
C SER A 57 10.77 -15.48 18.88
N ASN A 58 11.93 -15.94 19.35
CA ASN A 58 12.34 -15.79 20.75
C ASN A 58 12.87 -14.38 21.07
N ILE A 59 13.02 -13.52 20.06
CA ILE A 59 13.50 -12.14 20.24
C ILE A 59 12.30 -11.23 20.47
N GLN A 60 12.30 -10.47 21.56
CA GLN A 60 11.28 -9.46 21.84
C GLN A 60 11.77 -8.08 21.38
N LYS A 61 11.20 -7.56 20.28
CA LYS A 61 11.59 -6.24 19.72
C LYS A 61 10.44 -5.60 18.94
N ILE A 62 10.36 -4.27 18.96
CA ILE A 62 9.49 -3.49 18.07
C ILE A 62 10.36 -2.48 17.33
N GLU A 63 10.22 -2.41 16.00
CA GLU A 63 10.90 -1.43 15.17
C GLU A 63 10.03 -1.09 13.95
N ASN A 64 9.69 0.19 13.74
CA ASN A 64 9.04 0.68 12.52
C ASN A 64 7.82 -0.16 12.08
N ASN A 65 6.86 -0.38 12.98
CA ASN A 65 5.67 -1.24 12.76
C ASN A 65 5.96 -2.75 12.58
N VAL A 66 7.20 -3.18 12.72
CA VAL A 66 7.60 -4.59 12.74
C VAL A 66 7.75 -5.05 14.19
N TYR A 67 7.04 -6.10 14.54
CA TYR A 67 7.05 -6.71 15.86
C TYR A 67 7.76 -8.04 15.75
N TYR A 68 8.67 -8.32 16.68
CA TYR A 68 9.36 -9.59 16.83
C TYR A 68 9.04 -10.12 18.22
N GLY A 69 8.59 -11.37 18.30
CA GLY A 69 8.37 -12.03 19.59
C GLY A 69 7.09 -12.83 19.64
N ASN A 70 7.18 -14.02 20.21
CA ASN A 70 6.04 -14.92 20.38
C ASN A 70 4.92 -14.32 21.25
N ASN A 71 5.25 -13.47 22.21
CA ASN A 71 4.28 -12.88 23.14
C ASN A 71 3.28 -11.94 22.44
N PHE A 72 3.65 -11.33 21.31
CA PHE A 72 2.76 -10.43 20.57
C PHE A 72 1.59 -11.15 19.88
N ILE A 73 1.62 -12.49 19.80
CA ILE A 73 0.48 -13.25 19.28
C ILE A 73 -0.75 -13.09 20.18
N ASP A 74 -0.55 -12.97 21.50
CA ASP A 74 -1.66 -12.83 22.44
C ASP A 74 -2.28 -11.44 22.36
N ASP A 75 -1.46 -10.41 22.15
CA ASP A 75 -1.94 -9.06 21.87
C ASP A 75 -2.75 -8.98 20.57
N PHE A 76 -2.38 -9.78 19.55
CA PHE A 76 -3.14 -9.89 18.32
C PHE A 76 -4.49 -10.58 18.53
N LEU A 77 -4.50 -11.70 19.25
CA LEU A 77 -5.71 -12.46 19.56
C LEU A 77 -6.71 -11.66 20.41
N LEU A 78 -6.20 -10.85 21.34
CA LEU A 78 -6.99 -9.93 22.17
C LEU A 78 -7.39 -8.65 21.42
N LYS A 79 -7.06 -8.52 20.13
CA LYS A 79 -7.32 -7.33 19.29
C LYS A 79 -6.70 -6.04 19.84
N LYS A 80 -5.69 -6.12 20.70
CA LYS A 80 -4.93 -4.95 21.19
C LYS A 80 -4.05 -4.37 20.10
N VAL A 81 -3.49 -5.24 19.26
CA VAL A 81 -2.72 -4.88 18.07
C VAL A 81 -3.31 -5.61 16.88
N ASN A 82 -3.38 -4.95 15.72
CA ASN A 82 -3.83 -5.59 14.48
C ASN A 82 -2.66 -5.74 13.51
N PHE A 83 -2.28 -6.97 13.20
CA PHE A 83 -1.22 -7.29 12.25
C PHE A 83 -1.80 -7.61 10.87
N SER A 84 -1.19 -7.01 9.84
CA SER A 84 -1.55 -7.30 8.44
C SER A 84 -0.99 -8.64 7.97
N LYS A 85 0.16 -9.05 8.52
CA LYS A 85 0.79 -10.35 8.29
C LYS A 85 1.46 -10.84 9.57
N VAL A 86 1.40 -12.14 9.79
CA VAL A 86 2.12 -12.85 10.85
C VAL A 86 3.02 -13.87 10.17
N TYR A 87 4.32 -13.68 10.30
CA TYR A 87 5.34 -14.56 9.76
C TYR A 87 5.78 -15.52 10.86
N THR A 88 5.85 -16.80 10.51
CA THR A 88 6.23 -17.88 11.40
C THR A 88 7.20 -18.80 10.67
N ASP A 89 8.05 -19.49 11.41
CA ASP A 89 8.82 -20.62 10.90
C ASP A 89 8.17 -21.96 11.31
N SER A 90 8.80 -23.08 10.96
CA SER A 90 8.33 -24.42 11.29
C SER A 90 8.27 -24.70 12.79
N GLU A 91 9.18 -24.13 13.57
CA GLU A 91 9.25 -24.33 15.02
C GLU A 91 8.09 -23.62 15.71
N ASN A 92 7.84 -22.36 15.35
CA ASN A 92 6.78 -21.54 15.92
C ASN A 92 5.41 -21.84 15.30
N LEU A 93 5.33 -22.60 14.20
CA LEU A 93 4.07 -22.91 13.53
C LEU A 93 3.09 -23.63 14.46
N LEU A 94 3.58 -24.47 15.38
CA LEU A 94 2.75 -25.16 16.37
C LEU A 94 2.10 -24.19 17.35
N LEU A 95 2.86 -23.22 17.87
CA LEU A 95 2.35 -22.15 18.73
C LEU A 95 1.22 -21.37 18.05
N VAL A 96 1.35 -21.14 16.74
CA VAL A 96 0.31 -20.49 15.95
C VAL A 96 -0.87 -21.44 15.77
N LYS A 97 -0.65 -22.70 15.40
CA LYS A 97 -1.70 -23.71 15.12
C LYS A 97 -2.63 -23.97 16.29
N GLU A 98 -2.09 -24.03 17.51
CA GLU A 98 -2.89 -24.18 18.73
C GLU A 98 -3.77 -22.96 19.00
N LYS A 99 -3.31 -21.77 18.59
CA LYS A 99 -4.03 -20.50 18.70
C LYS A 99 -4.85 -20.12 17.45
N ILE A 100 -4.71 -20.88 16.34
CA ILE A 100 -5.22 -20.58 14.98
C ILE A 100 -6.73 -20.69 14.86
N GLY A 101 -7.42 -21.40 15.76
CA GLY A 101 -8.89 -21.50 15.72
C GLY A 101 -9.61 -20.14 15.67
N LYS A 102 -8.89 -19.05 15.98
CA LYS A 102 -9.38 -17.66 16.00
C LYS A 102 -8.72 -16.73 14.97
N ILE A 103 -7.76 -17.19 14.16
CA ILE A 103 -7.00 -16.35 13.22
C ILE A 103 -7.28 -16.75 11.77
N ASN A 104 -7.43 -15.75 10.90
CA ASN A 104 -7.53 -15.96 9.46
C ASN A 104 -6.20 -16.49 8.89
N LYS A 105 -6.21 -17.72 8.34
CA LYS A 105 -5.02 -18.38 7.76
C LYS A 105 -4.30 -17.54 6.71
N SER A 106 -5.01 -16.68 5.97
CA SER A 106 -4.41 -15.81 4.94
C SER A 106 -3.44 -14.75 5.48
N ILE A 107 -3.50 -14.44 6.79
CA ILE A 107 -2.60 -13.50 7.45
C ILE A 107 -1.27 -14.18 7.79
N ILE A 108 -1.28 -15.50 7.96
CA ILE A 108 -0.11 -16.27 8.37
C ILE A 108 0.74 -16.61 7.15
N VAL A 109 2.04 -16.37 7.24
CA VAL A 109 3.03 -16.68 6.21
C VAL A 109 4.10 -17.55 6.83
N ASN A 110 4.27 -18.77 6.30
CA ASN A 110 5.35 -19.63 6.73
C ASN A 110 6.62 -19.28 5.95
N CYS A 111 7.69 -18.90 6.64
CA CYS A 111 9.00 -18.66 6.06
C CYS A 111 10.11 -19.02 7.06
N LEU A 112 11.28 -19.39 6.54
CA LEU A 112 12.43 -19.65 7.40
C LEU A 112 12.82 -18.37 8.15
N TYR A 113 13.21 -18.50 9.42
CA TYR A 113 13.63 -17.37 10.26
C TYR A 113 14.67 -16.46 9.58
N LYS A 114 15.67 -17.07 8.91
CA LYS A 114 16.70 -16.34 8.15
C LYS A 114 16.17 -15.46 7.01
N ASN A 115 14.92 -15.67 6.57
CA ASN A 115 14.29 -14.91 5.49
C ASN A 115 13.42 -13.75 6.00
N TYR A 116 13.33 -13.50 7.31
CA TYR A 116 12.45 -12.46 7.86
C TYR A 116 12.76 -11.07 7.29
N GLU A 117 14.02 -10.67 7.19
CA GLU A 117 14.38 -9.38 6.59
C GLU A 117 14.05 -9.32 5.08
N ILE A 118 14.17 -10.44 4.36
CA ILE A 118 13.76 -10.51 2.95
C ILE A 118 12.24 -10.32 2.83
N GLU A 119 11.46 -10.98 3.68
CA GLU A 119 10.01 -10.87 3.68
C GLU A 119 9.53 -9.48 4.12
N LYS A 120 10.22 -8.86 5.09
CA LYS A 120 10.02 -7.46 5.47
C LYS A 120 10.24 -6.53 4.29
N ASN A 121 11.35 -6.67 3.57
CA ASN A 121 11.66 -5.84 2.40
C ASN A 121 10.64 -6.02 1.28
N LYS A 122 10.17 -7.25 1.03
CA LYS A 122 9.07 -7.51 0.09
C LYS A 122 7.76 -6.85 0.54
N PHE A 123 7.43 -6.95 1.83
CA PHE A 123 6.20 -6.38 2.38
C PHE A 123 6.17 -4.85 2.28
N TYR A 124 7.27 -4.20 2.60
CA TYR A 124 7.44 -2.73 2.50
C TYR A 124 8.02 -2.30 1.14
N ASN A 125 7.86 -3.12 0.09
CA ASN A 125 8.32 -2.75 -1.23
C ASN A 125 7.59 -1.49 -1.73
N LYS A 126 8.35 -0.60 -2.36
CA LYS A 126 7.86 0.67 -2.91
C LYS A 126 7.54 0.57 -4.39
N THR A 127 8.04 -0.47 -5.05
CA THR A 127 7.81 -0.69 -6.48
C THR A 127 6.38 -1.15 -6.74
N ILE A 128 5.75 -0.50 -7.70
CA ILE A 128 4.41 -0.80 -8.17
C ILE A 128 4.47 -1.10 -9.68
N ASN A 129 3.73 -2.13 -10.08
CA ASN A 129 3.57 -2.47 -11.49
C ASN A 129 2.32 -1.77 -12.02
N LEU A 130 2.49 -1.04 -13.11
CA LEU A 130 1.42 -0.31 -13.78
C LEU A 130 1.18 -0.94 -15.15
N VAL A 131 -0.10 -1.08 -15.49
CA VAL A 131 -0.56 -1.64 -16.75
C VAL A 131 -1.45 -0.60 -17.41
N LEU A 132 -1.06 -0.10 -18.57
CA LEU A 132 -1.95 0.74 -19.37
C LEU A 132 -2.92 -0.15 -20.15
N ASN A 133 -4.20 -0.04 -19.80
CA ASN A 133 -5.26 -0.83 -20.44
C ASN A 133 -5.68 -0.25 -21.80
N LYS A 134 -6.61 -0.94 -22.49
CA LYS A 134 -7.20 -0.52 -23.76
C LYS A 134 -7.85 0.86 -23.76
N ASN A 135 -8.23 1.34 -22.58
CA ASN A 135 -8.93 2.61 -22.41
C ASN A 135 -7.97 3.78 -22.14
N ASN A 136 -6.65 3.55 -22.20
CA ASN A 136 -5.62 4.53 -21.82
C ASN A 136 -5.80 5.08 -20.39
N ILE A 137 -6.29 4.24 -19.48
CA ILE A 137 -6.45 4.60 -18.07
C ILE A 137 -5.43 3.83 -17.24
N LEU A 138 -4.71 4.54 -16.37
CA LEU A 138 -3.92 3.95 -15.30
C LEU A 138 -4.63 4.12 -13.97
N ASN A 139 -4.91 3.01 -13.30
CA ASN A 139 -5.43 2.99 -11.94
C ASN A 139 -4.29 2.61 -10.99
N ILE A 140 -3.99 3.46 -10.02
CA ILE A 140 -2.80 3.33 -9.19
C ILE A 140 -3.17 3.52 -7.72
N LYS A 141 -2.91 2.50 -6.89
CA LYS A 141 -3.02 2.66 -5.43
C LYS A 141 -1.80 3.40 -4.91
N ILE A 142 -2.01 4.56 -4.31
CA ILE A 142 -0.89 5.42 -3.85
C ILE A 142 -0.76 5.49 -2.34
N ALA A 143 -1.84 5.24 -1.60
CA ALA A 143 -1.83 5.29 -0.13
C ALA A 143 -3.07 4.59 0.43
N SER A 144 -3.20 4.56 1.75
CA SER A 144 -4.43 4.19 2.43
C SER A 144 -4.87 5.29 3.39
N THR A 145 -6.09 5.23 3.90
CA THR A 145 -6.64 6.26 4.79
C THR A 145 -5.96 6.37 6.15
N VAL A 146 -5.07 5.44 6.50
CA VAL A 146 -4.25 5.49 7.73
C VAL A 146 -2.95 6.28 7.55
N PHE A 147 -2.64 6.72 6.31
CA PHE A 147 -1.45 7.52 6.06
C PHE A 147 -1.67 8.95 6.55
N TYR A 148 -0.60 9.57 7.03
CA TYR A 148 -0.61 11.01 7.25
C TYR A 148 -0.79 11.76 5.92
N ASN A 149 -1.49 12.90 5.96
CA ASN A 149 -1.72 13.75 4.79
C ASN A 149 -0.42 14.03 4.01
N SER A 150 0.68 14.33 4.71
CA SER A 150 1.99 14.59 4.12
C SER A 150 2.56 13.39 3.36
N MET A 151 2.32 12.16 3.81
CA MET A 151 2.76 10.96 3.10
C MET A 151 1.98 10.75 1.80
N ILE A 152 0.67 11.01 1.84
CA ILE A 152 -0.21 10.89 0.65
C ILE A 152 0.23 11.91 -0.41
N ILE A 153 0.48 13.16 0.00
CA ILE A 153 0.97 14.22 -0.89
C ILE A 153 2.31 13.84 -1.51
N LYS A 154 3.29 13.42 -0.69
CA LYS A 154 4.61 12.99 -1.20
C LYS A 154 4.51 11.82 -2.19
N ASN A 155 3.67 10.82 -1.92
CA ASN A 155 3.46 9.72 -2.86
C ASN A 155 2.86 10.20 -4.18
N TYR A 156 1.86 11.09 -4.13
CA TYR A 156 1.28 11.69 -5.33
C TYR A 156 2.31 12.47 -6.15
N GLU A 157 3.03 13.40 -5.53
CA GLU A 157 3.99 14.28 -6.21
C GLU A 157 5.14 13.48 -6.83
N PHE A 158 5.74 12.58 -6.04
CA PHE A 158 6.85 11.73 -6.51
C PHE A 158 6.43 10.83 -7.67
N LEU A 159 5.26 10.19 -7.56
CA LEU A 159 4.75 9.31 -8.60
C LEU A 159 4.48 10.08 -9.91
N ILE A 160 3.76 11.20 -9.83
CA ILE A 160 3.44 12.01 -11.01
C ILE A 160 4.71 12.55 -11.67
N PHE A 161 5.69 13.00 -10.88
CA PHE A 161 6.98 13.45 -11.40
C PHE A 161 7.72 12.32 -12.12
N ASN A 162 7.87 11.15 -11.48
CA ASN A 162 8.57 10.01 -12.05
C ASN A 162 7.91 9.49 -13.32
N LEU A 163 6.58 9.37 -13.33
CA LEU A 163 5.84 8.92 -14.51
C LEU A 163 5.99 9.90 -15.67
N LYS A 164 5.89 11.21 -15.41
CA LYS A 164 6.10 12.21 -16.46
C LYS A 164 7.51 12.13 -17.05
N LYS A 165 8.52 12.21 -16.19
CA LYS A 165 9.92 12.30 -16.59
C LYS A 165 10.41 11.03 -17.29
N ASN A 166 10.18 9.88 -16.67
CA ASN A 166 10.83 8.64 -17.08
C ASN A 166 9.99 7.84 -18.08
N PHE A 167 8.68 8.12 -18.18
CA PHE A 167 7.79 7.29 -18.98
C PHE A 167 6.95 8.07 -19.99
N PHE A 168 6.20 9.08 -19.57
CA PHE A 168 5.25 9.76 -20.46
C PHE A 168 5.92 10.63 -21.51
N PHE A 169 6.86 11.50 -21.12
CA PHE A 169 7.54 12.37 -22.10
C PHE A 169 8.35 11.59 -23.14
N PRO A 170 9.18 10.59 -22.79
CA PRO A 170 9.92 9.81 -23.78
C PRO A 170 9.02 9.05 -24.78
N ASN A 171 7.81 8.67 -24.36
CA ASN A 171 6.87 7.92 -25.18
C ASN A 171 5.83 8.78 -25.90
N ASN A 172 5.90 10.11 -25.77
CA ASN A 172 4.91 11.05 -26.32
C ASN A 172 3.47 10.77 -25.81
N ILE A 173 3.36 10.43 -24.53
CA ILE A 173 2.09 10.23 -23.82
C ILE A 173 1.84 11.46 -22.96
N PHE A 174 0.60 11.91 -22.90
CA PHE A 174 0.22 13.06 -22.08
C PHE A 174 -0.87 12.69 -21.09
N ILE A 175 -0.82 13.27 -19.89
CA ILE A 175 -1.89 13.14 -18.91
C ILE A 175 -3.00 14.13 -19.29
N GLU A 176 -4.16 13.61 -19.69
CA GLU A 176 -5.36 14.40 -19.95
C GLU A 176 -6.00 14.82 -18.62
N LYS A 177 -6.30 13.83 -17.77
CA LYS A 177 -6.98 14.05 -16.49
C LYS A 177 -6.37 13.23 -15.38
N ILE A 178 -6.40 13.79 -14.18
CA ILE A 178 -6.01 13.11 -12.94
C ILE A 178 -7.18 13.12 -11.99
N TYR A 179 -7.67 11.95 -11.63
CA TYR A 179 -8.65 11.78 -10.56
C TYR A 179 -8.00 11.15 -9.34
N ILE A 180 -8.42 11.58 -8.16
CA ILE A 180 -8.09 10.93 -6.89
C ILE A 180 -9.39 10.51 -6.18
N SER A 181 -9.40 9.31 -5.61
CA SER A 181 -10.53 8.76 -4.88
C SER A 181 -10.05 7.82 -3.80
N SER A 182 -10.77 7.73 -2.68
CA SER A 182 -10.75 6.54 -1.83
C SER A 182 -11.81 5.51 -2.25
N THR A 183 -11.66 4.25 -1.83
CA THR A 183 -12.54 3.12 -2.19
C THR A 183 -14.03 3.45 -2.15
N MET A 184 -14.50 4.17 -1.12
CA MET A 184 -15.93 4.49 -0.93
C MET A 184 -16.22 5.98 -1.05
N SER A 185 -15.41 6.75 -1.78
CA SER A 185 -15.59 8.20 -1.94
C SER A 185 -15.86 8.60 -3.38
N LYS A 186 -16.42 9.80 -3.55
CA LYS A 186 -16.50 10.45 -4.86
C LYS A 186 -15.09 10.79 -5.36
N SER A 187 -14.87 10.60 -6.66
CA SER A 187 -13.63 10.99 -7.33
C SER A 187 -13.49 12.50 -7.45
N PHE A 188 -12.31 13.03 -7.11
CA PHE A 188 -11.96 14.44 -7.23
C PHE A 188 -11.06 14.63 -8.45
N LEU A 189 -11.43 15.56 -9.34
CA LEU A 189 -10.60 15.96 -10.48
C LEU A 189 -9.51 16.93 -10.02
N LEU A 190 -8.26 16.48 -10.08
CA LEU A 190 -7.06 17.26 -9.71
C LEU A 190 -6.48 18.06 -10.87
N LYS A 191 -6.46 17.47 -12.07
CA LYS A 191 -5.97 18.09 -13.30
C LYS A 191 -6.88 17.71 -14.45
#